data_AF-A0AAW4MYC8-F1
#
_entry.id   AF-A0AAW4MYC8-F1
#
_cell.length_a   1.000
_cell.length_b   1.000
_cell.length_c   1.000
_cell.angle_alpha   90.00
_cell.angle_beta   90.00
_cell.angle_gamma   90.00
#
_symmetry.space_group_name_H-M   'P 1'
#
loop_
_entity.id
_entity.type
_entity.pdbx_description
1 polymer ?
#
loop_
_entity_poly.entity_id
_entity_poly.type
_entity_poly.pdbx_seq_one_letter_code
_entity_poly.pdbx_strand_id
1 'polypeptide(L)' 'SFWDKDVIPVYKSDDTEEYHFSGKRIHRGQYRTASGQVLNADVNGALNILRKSSVVDVNILYSRGEVDTPIRIRIA' A
#
# COMPACT_ATOMS: atom_id res chain seq x y z
N SER A 1 2.72 -3.91 -4.45
CA SER A 1 1.90 -3.18 -3.50
C SER A 1 2.02 -3.88 -2.16
N PHE A 2 1.49 -3.29 -1.07
CA PHE A 2 1.52 -3.95 0.22
C PHE A 2 0.72 -5.25 0.17
N TRP A 3 -0.50 -5.16 -0.36
CA TRP A 3 -1.49 -6.23 -0.45
C TRP A 3 -1.09 -7.36 -1.41
N ASP A 4 -0.47 -7.01 -2.53
CA ASP A 4 -0.01 -7.98 -3.55
C ASP A 4 1.36 -8.62 -3.18
N LYS A 5 1.94 -8.23 -2.05
CA LYS A 5 3.26 -8.70 -1.57
C LYS A 5 4.44 -8.44 -2.53
N ASP A 6 4.31 -7.48 -3.45
CA ASP A 6 5.40 -7.12 -4.37
C ASP A 6 6.68 -6.69 -3.63
N VAL A 7 7.82 -6.82 -4.30
CA VAL A 7 9.08 -6.28 -3.81
C VAL A 7 8.96 -4.76 -3.65
N ILE A 8 9.35 -4.22 -2.48
CA ILE A 8 9.45 -2.76 -2.29
C ILE A 8 10.88 -2.34 -2.61
N PRO A 9 11.10 -1.58 -3.69
CA PRO A 9 12.44 -1.16 -4.05
C PRO A 9 13.03 -0.20 -3.02
N VAL A 10 14.34 -0.33 -2.81
CA VAL A 10 15.14 0.66 -2.11
C VAL A 10 15.73 1.59 -3.16
N TYR A 11 15.31 2.85 -3.14
CA TYR A 11 15.83 3.86 -4.04
C TYR A 11 17.36 3.91 -3.99
N LYS A 12 18.00 3.76 -5.15
CA LYS A 12 19.42 3.98 -5.38
C LYS A 12 19.53 5.04 -6.47
N SER A 13 20.50 5.95 -6.35
CA SER A 13 20.68 7.06 -7.31
C SER A 13 20.99 6.58 -8.73
N ASP A 14 21.67 5.43 -8.82
CA ASP A 14 22.19 4.88 -10.08
C ASP A 14 21.28 3.78 -10.63
N ASP A 15 20.04 3.71 -10.12
CA ASP A 15 19.10 2.65 -10.45
C ASP A 15 18.47 2.89 -11.82
N THR A 16 18.72 1.98 -12.74
CA THR A 16 18.09 1.95 -14.07
C THR A 16 16.96 0.93 -14.15
N GLU A 17 16.66 0.22 -13.05
CA GLU A 17 15.62 -0.80 -13.05
C GLU A 17 14.20 -0.20 -13.06
N GLU A 18 13.37 -0.70 -13.97
CA GLU A 18 11.94 -0.42 -13.94
C GLU A 18 11.25 -1.33 -12.93
N TYR A 19 10.63 -0.72 -11.92
CA TYR A 19 9.88 -1.46 -10.90
C TYR A 19 8.41 -1.58 -11.29
N HIS A 20 8.00 -2.82 -11.53
CA HIS A 20 6.60 -3.15 -11.79
C HIS A 20 5.90 -3.56 -10.50
N PHE A 21 4.77 -2.90 -10.22
CA PHE A 21 3.84 -3.31 -9.19
C PHE A 21 2.64 -4.01 -9.82
N SER A 22 2.13 -5.05 -9.17
CA SER A 22 0.99 -5.83 -9.65
C SER A 22 -0.32 -5.03 -9.57
N GLY A 23 -0.42 -4.08 -8.64
CA GLY A 23 -1.52 -3.14 -8.53
C GLY A 23 -1.22 -1.76 -9.13
N LYS A 24 -2.26 -0.95 -9.38
CA LYS A 24 -2.17 0.37 -10.02
C LYS A 24 -3.00 1.43 -9.30
N ARG A 25 -2.45 2.64 -9.17
CA ARG A 25 -3.23 3.82 -8.74
C ARG A 25 -4.16 4.27 -9.87
N ILE A 26 -5.46 4.37 -9.58
CA ILE A 26 -6.46 4.79 -10.58
C ILE A 26 -6.72 6.29 -10.46
N HIS A 27 -6.97 6.77 -9.25
CA HIS A 27 -7.24 8.18 -8.95
C HIS A 27 -6.59 8.61 -7.62
N ARG A 28 -6.69 9.89 -7.27
CA ARG A 28 -6.31 10.36 -5.93
C ARG A 28 -7.16 9.63 -4.88
N GLY A 29 -6.49 9.02 -3.90
CA GLY A 29 -7.15 8.24 -2.86
C GLY A 29 -7.62 6.85 -3.28
N GLN A 30 -7.43 6.41 -4.53
CA GLN A 30 -7.86 5.07 -4.99
C GLN A 30 -6.71 4.29 -5.64
N TYR A 31 -6.41 3.14 -5.05
CA TYR A 31 -5.44 2.15 -5.54
C TYR A 31 -6.14 0.83 -5.79
N ARG A 32 -5.88 0.19 -6.93
CA ARG A 32 -6.41 -1.13 -7.26
C ARG A 32 -5.32 -2.17 -7.15
N THR A 33 -5.56 -3.24 -6.38
CA THR A 33 -4.69 -4.41 -6.25
C THR A 33 -4.73 -5.28 -7.50
N ALA A 34 -3.83 -6.27 -7.59
CA ALA A 34 -3.86 -7.26 -8.67
C ALA A 34 -5.15 -8.10 -8.65
N SER A 35 -5.71 -8.36 -7.46
CA SER A 35 -6.99 -9.04 -7.27
C SER A 35 -8.21 -8.22 -7.68
N GLY A 36 -8.03 -6.95 -8.05
CA GLY A 36 -9.11 -6.05 -8.48
C GLY A 36 -9.79 -5.27 -7.35
N GLN A 37 -9.41 -5.49 -6.09
CA GLN A 37 -9.91 -4.73 -4.95
C GLN A 37 -9.42 -3.28 -5.03
N VAL A 38 -10.31 -2.34 -4.70
CA VAL A 38 -9.99 -0.92 -4.65
C VAL A 38 -9.88 -0.50 -3.19
N LEU A 39 -8.78 0.15 -2.85
CA LEU A 39 -8.46 0.58 -1.49
C LEU A 39 -7.84 1.97 -1.51
N ASN A 40 -7.70 2.56 -0.32
CA ASN A 40 -7.15 3.90 -0.23
C ASN A 40 -5.65 3.94 -0.61
N ALA A 41 -5.29 4.80 -1.56
CA ALA A 41 -3.92 4.90 -2.05
C ALA A 41 -2.92 5.36 -0.97
N ASP A 42 -3.33 6.23 -0.05
CA ASP A 42 -2.48 6.74 1.02
C ASP A 42 -2.26 5.65 2.08
N VAL A 43 -3.28 4.82 2.35
CA VAL A 43 -3.15 3.63 3.22
C VAL A 43 -2.17 2.63 2.62
N ASN A 44 -2.25 2.33 1.32
CA ASN A 44 -1.26 1.50 0.64
C ASN A 44 0.16 2.07 0.74
N GLY A 45 0.30 3.39 0.61
CA GLY A 45 1.57 4.09 0.78
C GLY A 45 2.15 3.94 2.19
N ALA A 46 1.33 4.20 3.22
CA ALA A 46 1.74 4.05 4.62
C ALA A 46 2.16 2.61 4.95
N LEU A 47 1.41 1.61 4.46
CA LEU A 47 1.72 0.20 4.65
C LEU A 47 2.99 -0.23 3.90
N ASN A 48 3.26 0.31 2.71
CA ASN A 48 4.51 0.08 2.00
C ASN A 48 5.72 0.64 2.79
N ILE A 49 5.60 1.85 3.36
CA ILE A 49 6.65 2.42 4.20
C ILE A 49 6.87 1.57 5.45
N LEU A 50 5.79 1.13 6.11
CA LEU A 50 5.87 0.24 7.27
C LEU A 50 6.54 -1.09 6.93
N ARG A 51 6.22 -1.70 5.78
CA ARG A 51 6.88 -2.93 5.33
C ARG A 51 8.36 -2.70 5.01
N LYS A 52 8.72 -1.54 4.47
CA LYS A 52 10.12 -1.17 4.16
C LYS A 52 10.94 -0.90 5.42
N SER A 53 10.34 -0.35 6.47
CA SER A 53 11.06 -0.02 7.70
C SER A 53 11.46 -1.26 8.51
N SER A 54 10.82 -2.42 8.25
CA SER A 54 11.07 -3.71 8.92
C SER A 54 11.04 -3.67 10.46
N VAL A 55 10.46 -2.62 11.04
CA VAL A 55 10.36 -2.41 12.49
C VAL A 55 9.28 -3.28 13.14
N VAL A 56 8.28 -3.72 12.37
CA VAL A 56 7.08 -4.40 12.88
C VAL A 56 6.77 -5.63 12.05
N ASP A 57 6.33 -6.71 12.70
CA ASP A 57 5.80 -7.89 12.01
C ASP A 57 4.47 -7.54 11.33
N VAL A 58 4.51 -7.46 9.99
CA VAL A 58 3.36 -7.12 9.15
C VAL A 58 2.45 -8.31 8.87
N ASN A 59 2.81 -9.54 9.28
CA ASN A 59 1.99 -10.74 9.06
C ASN A 59 0.61 -10.60 9.71
N ILE A 60 0.54 -9.96 10.89
CA ILE A 60 -0.71 -9.74 11.61
C ILE A 60 -1.63 -8.75 10.85
N LEU A 61 -1.06 -7.81 10.08
CA LEU A 61 -1.82 -6.80 9.33
C LEU A 61 -2.47 -7.38 8.08
N TYR A 62 -1.83 -8.38 7.43
CA TYR A 62 -2.44 -9.09 6.31
C TYR A 62 -3.72 -9.85 6.68
N SER A 63 -3.89 -10.18 7.97
CA SER A 63 -5.02 -10.98 8.47
C SER A 63 -6.13 -10.14 9.12
N ARG A 64 -6.01 -8.81 9.16
CA ARG A 64 -6.93 -7.93 9.92
C ARG A 64 -7.72 -6.96 9.02
N GLY A 65 -8.72 -7.51 8.33
CA GLY A 65 -9.85 -6.75 7.78
C GLY A 65 -9.53 -5.73 6.68
N GLU A 66 -10.58 -5.24 6.03
CA GLU A 66 -10.50 -4.30 4.91
C GLU A 66 -10.84 -2.88 5.38
N VAL A 67 -9.93 -1.92 5.14
CA VAL A 67 -10.16 -0.49 5.43
C VAL A 67 -10.57 0.19 4.13
N ASP A 68 -11.85 0.10 3.80
CA ASP A 68 -12.37 0.58 2.52
C ASP A 68 -12.74 2.08 2.58
N THR A 69 -13.13 2.64 3.73
CA THR A 69 -13.51 4.07 3.76
C THR A 69 -13.37 4.72 5.14
N PRO A 70 -12.49 5.72 5.32
CA PRO A 70 -12.48 6.50 6.56
C PRO A 70 -13.75 7.34 6.64
N ILE A 71 -14.57 7.12 7.66
CA ILE A 71 -15.73 7.96 7.97
C ILE A 71 -15.20 9.27 8.57
N ARG A 72 -15.56 10.41 7.96
CA ARG A 72 -15.22 11.73 8.49
C ARG A 72 -16.13 12.02 9.69
N ILE A 73 -15.60 11.90 10.90
CA ILE A 73 -16.30 12.30 12.13
C ILE A 73 -16.10 13.81 12.34
N ARG A 74 -17.19 14.56 12.45
CA ARG A 74 -17.15 15.95 12.95
C ARG A 74 -17.42 15.90 14.45
N ILE A 75 -16.47 16.39 15.24
CA ILE A 75 -16.65 16.63 16.67
C ILE A 75 -17.25 18.04 16.79
N ALA A 76 -18.35 18.15 17.54
CA ALA A 76 -19.04 19.41 17.83
C ALA A 76 -18.29 20.24 18.87
#